data_AF-A0A314KZN7-F1
#
_entry.id   AF-A0A314KZN7-F1
#
_cell.length_a   1.000
_cell.length_b   1.000
_cell.length_c   1.000
_cell.angle_alpha   90.00
_cell.angle_beta   90.00
_cell.angle_gamma   90.00
#
_symmetry.space_group_name_H-M   'P 1'
#
loop_
_entity.id
_entity.type
_entity.pdbx_description
1 polymer ?
#
loop_
_entity_poly.entity_id
_entity_poly.type
_entity_poly.pdbx_seq_one_letter_code
_entity_poly.pdbx_strand_id
1 'polypeptide(L)' 'MELFPVYVLHSGEWEENKLINFASDCVIIESTFSYNNLVAAISEQIRIDSELNTIEINFLPNDGLPPILIYNDTSVKMYI' A
#
# COMPACT_ATOMS: atom_id res chain seq x y z
N MET A 1 -1.87 -20.21 -2.43
CA MET A 1 -2.07 -18.84 -1.95
C MET A 1 -0.75 -18.14 -2.13
N GLU A 2 -0.70 -17.15 -3.01
CA GLU A 2 0.54 -16.40 -3.26
C GLU A 2 0.64 -15.27 -2.25
N LEU A 3 1.86 -15.02 -1.78
CA LEU A 3 2.18 -13.97 -0.83
C LEU A 3 3.01 -12.90 -1.54
N PHE A 4 2.65 -11.65 -1.33
CA PHE A 4 3.32 -10.50 -1.92
C PHE A 4 3.85 -9.56 -0.83
N PRO A 5 5.12 -9.13 -0.90
CA PRO A 5 5.62 -8.08 -0.03
C PRO A 5 5.15 -6.72 -0.55
N VAL A 6 4.56 -5.92 0.33
CA VAL A 6 4.25 -4.50 0.11
C VAL A 6 5.19 -3.68 0.97
N TYR A 7 5.99 -2.81 0.35
CA TYR A 7 6.84 -1.87 1.06
C TYR A 7 6.06 -0.60 1.37
N VAL A 8 6.01 -0.22 2.64
CA VAL A 8 5.33 0.98 3.12
C VAL A 8 6.39 1.99 3.52
N LEU A 9 6.46 3.10 2.81
CA LEU A 9 7.30 4.24 3.17
C LEU A 9 6.46 5.25 3.94
N HIS A 10 6.87 5.61 5.16
CA HIS A 10 6.11 6.50 6.03
C HIS A 10 7.02 7.43 6.84
N SER A 11 6.42 8.42 7.51
CA SER A 11 7.13 9.37 8.37
C SER A 11 8.27 10.14 7.67
N GLY A 12 8.22 10.25 6.35
CA GLY A 12 9.18 11.01 5.56
C GLY A 12 8.73 12.44 5.28
N GLU A 13 9.63 13.20 4.66
CA GLU A 13 9.42 14.58 4.23
C GLU A 13 9.37 14.61 2.69
N TRP A 14 8.51 15.43 2.11
CA TRP A 14 8.45 15.61 0.65
C TRP A 14 9.41 16.71 0.21
N GLU A 15 10.37 16.38 -0.66
CA GLU A 15 11.29 17.31 -1.31
C GLU A 15 11.27 17.07 -2.82
N GLU A 16 10.88 18.07 -3.62
CA GLU A 16 10.83 17.99 -5.09
C GLU A 16 10.17 16.71 -5.65
N ASN A 17 9.02 16.31 -5.10
CA ASN A 17 8.28 15.07 -5.44
C ASN A 17 9.00 13.76 -5.08
N LYS A 18 10.00 13.80 -4.21
CA LYS A 18 10.62 12.63 -3.61
C LYS A 18 10.32 12.61 -2.12
N LEU A 19 10.02 11.42 -1.61
CA LEU A 19 9.96 11.21 -0.17
C LEU A 19 11.39 10.97 0.33
N ILE A 20 11.87 11.83 1.23
CA ILE A 20 13.18 11.76 1.88
C ILE A 20 12.99 11.52 3.39
N ASN A 21 14.05 11.15 4.11
CA ASN A 21 14.03 10.95 5.57
C ASN A 21 12.90 10.02 6.07
N PHE A 22 12.53 9.02 5.28
CA PHE A 22 11.41 8.12 5.58
C PHE A 22 11.85 6.92 6.42
N ALA A 23 10.90 6.35 7.15
CA ALA A 23 10.95 4.98 7.63
C ALA A 23 10.33 4.04 6.59
N SER A 24 10.78 2.79 6.57
CA SER A 24 10.24 1.76 5.68
C SER A 24 9.87 0.53 6.49
N ASP A 25 8.66 0.05 6.27
CA ASP A 25 8.16 -1.22 6.75
C ASP A 25 7.81 -2.14 5.58
N CYS A 26 7.65 -3.43 5.86
CA CYS A 26 7.16 -4.40 4.90
C CYS A 26 5.95 -5.15 5.47
N VAL A 27 4.86 -5.16 4.71
CA VAL A 27 3.65 -5.93 5.01
C VAL A 27 3.56 -7.08 4.02
N ILE A 28 3.42 -8.30 4.51
CA ILE A 28 3.17 -9.47 3.66
C ILE A 28 1.65 -9.59 3.48
N ILE A 29 1.19 -9.55 2.23
CA ILE A 29 -0.23 -9.69 1.90
C ILE A 29 -0.47 -10.94 1.07
N GLU A 30 -1.70 -11.45 1.13
CA GLU A 30 -2.14 -12.55 0.27
C GLU A 30 -2.72 -12.00 -1.03
N SER A 31 -2.59 -12.78 -2.11
CA SER A 31 -3.21 -12.48 -3.42
C SER A 31 -4.72 -12.25 -3.37
N THR A 32 -5.38 -12.75 -2.32
CA THR A 32 -6.83 -12.67 -2.09
C THR A 32 -7.23 -11.52 -1.16
N PHE A 33 -6.29 -10.69 -0.71
CA PHE A 33 -6.63 -9.55 0.14
C PHE A 33 -7.56 -8.58 -0.59
N SER A 34 -8.62 -8.19 0.11
CA SER A 34 -9.46 -7.07 -0.28
C SER A 34 -8.72 -5.76 -0.01
N TYR A 35 -9.19 -4.68 -0.64
CA TYR A 35 -8.63 -3.36 -0.42
C TYR A 35 -8.74 -2.93 1.06
N ASN A 36 -9.88 -3.17 1.70
CA ASN A 36 -10.08 -2.81 3.10
C ASN A 36 -9.11 -3.58 4.03
N ASN A 37 -8.82 -4.84 3.73
CA ASN A 37 -7.85 -5.63 4.48
C ASN A 37 -6.42 -5.12 4.25
N LEU A 38 -6.08 -4.70 3.03
CA LEU A 38 -4.80 -4.07 2.74
C LEU A 38 -4.63 -2.77 3.54
N VAL A 39 -5.64 -1.90 3.53
CA VAL A 39 -5.61 -0.64 4.30
C VAL A 39 -5.43 -0.95 5.78
N ALA A 40 -6.25 -1.84 6.34
CA ALA A 40 -6.15 -2.22 7.75
C ALA A 40 -4.77 -2.77 8.12
N ALA A 41 -4.20 -3.66 7.29
CA ALA A 41 -2.88 -4.22 7.52
C ALA A 41 -1.76 -3.17 7.48
N ILE A 42 -1.82 -2.23 6.52
CA ILE A 42 -0.87 -1.11 6.45
C ILE A 42 -1.01 -0.23 7.69
N SER A 43 -2.25 0.13 8.07
CA SER A 43 -2.53 0.99 9.23
C SER A 43 -2.05 0.39 10.54
N GLU A 44 -2.27 -0.91 10.73
CA GLU A 44 -1.78 -1.65 11.89
C GLU A 44 -0.24 -1.65 11.93
N GLN A 45 0.41 -1.92 10.78
CA GLN A 45 1.86 -1.96 10.69
C GLN A 45 2.51 -0.64 11.09
N ILE A 46 2.01 0.49 10.56
CA ILE A 46 2.57 1.82 10.83
C ILE A 46 1.92 2.50 12.05
N ARG A 47 1.05 1.78 12.77
CA ARG A 47 0.36 2.21 14.01
C ARG A 47 -0.40 3.53 13.86
N ILE A 48 -1.09 3.71 12.75
CA ILE A 48 -1.98 4.85 12.54
C ILE A 48 -3.43 4.41 12.66
N ASP A 49 -4.25 5.28 13.24
CA ASP A 49 -5.69 5.09 13.26
C ASP A 49 -6.26 5.45 11.88
N SER A 50 -6.65 4.46 11.09
CA SER A 50 -7.22 4.65 9.75
C SER A 50 -8.60 5.31 9.75
N GLU A 51 -9.32 5.34 10.87
CA GLU A 51 -10.60 6.04 10.98
C GLU A 51 -10.41 7.55 11.17
N LEU A 52 -9.27 7.94 11.75
CA LEU A 52 -8.93 9.34 12.02
C LEU A 52 -7.96 9.94 10.99
N ASN A 53 -7.33 9.11 10.16
CA ASN A 53 -6.32 9.53 9.20
C ASN A 53 -6.69 9.11 7.77
N THR A 54 -6.58 10.06 6.83
CA THR A 54 -6.71 9.75 5.40
C THR A 54 -5.44 9.07 4.91
N ILE A 55 -5.56 7.85 4.41
CA ILE A 55 -4.47 7.12 3.76
C ILE A 55 -4.64 7.25 2.25
N GLU A 56 -3.70 7.94 1.61
CA GLU A 56 -3.64 8.04 0.16
C GLU A 56 -2.62 7.02 -0.38
N ILE A 57 -3.10 6.05 -1.15
CA ILE A 57 -2.26 5.04 -1.79
C ILE A 57 -2.04 5.47 -3.23
N ASN A 58 -0.89 6.09 -3.48
CA ASN A 58 -0.47 6.48 -4.82
C ASN A 58 0.30 5.35 -5.49
N PHE A 59 -0.14 4.96 -6.68
CA PHE A 59 0.45 3.87 -7.43
C PHE A 59 0.99 4.33 -8.80
N LEU A 60 2.21 3.89 -9.13
CA LEU A 60 2.87 4.12 -10.41
C LEU A 60 3.27 2.77 -11.02
N PRO A 61 2.65 2.36 -12.15
CA PRO A 61 2.99 1.09 -12.78
C PRO A 61 4.42 1.11 -13.27
N ASN A 62 5.23 0.14 -12.83
CA ASN A 62 6.40 -0.24 -13.59
C ASN A 62 5.92 -1.06 -14.79
N ASP A 63 6.24 -0.59 -15.99
CA ASP A 63 5.91 -1.30 -17.23
C ASP A 63 6.48 -2.73 -17.17
N GLY A 64 5.59 -3.73 -17.22
CA GLY A 64 5.95 -5.15 -17.34
C GLY A 64 5.65 -6.04 -16.13
N LEU A 65 5.17 -5.52 -15.00
CA LEU A 65 4.70 -6.35 -13.88
C LEU A 65 3.20 -6.69 -14.03
N PRO A 66 2.79 -7.95 -13.82
CA PRO A 66 1.38 -8.33 -13.86
C PRO A 66 0.64 -7.69 -12.67
N PRO A 67 -0.57 -7.13 -12.88
CA PRO A 67 -1.32 -6.48 -11.80
C PRO A 67 -1.74 -7.51 -10.74
N ILE A 68 -1.64 -7.13 -9.46
CA ILE A 68 -2.24 -7.90 -8.37
C ILE A 68 -3.70 -7.43 -8.22
N LEU A 69 -4.63 -8.33 -8.51
CA LEU A 69 -6.06 -8.03 -8.43
C LEU A 69 -6.50 -7.96 -6.96
N ILE A 70 -6.47 -6.77 -6.39
CA ILE A 70 -7.10 -6.48 -5.10
C ILE A 70 -8.57 -6.16 -5.36
N TYR A 71 -9.46 -6.97 -4.80
CA TYR A 71 -10.90 -6.71 -4.87
C TYR A 71 -11.22 -5.51 -3.98
N ASN A 72 -11.39 -4.36 -4.61
CA ASN A 72 -12.11 -3.25 -4.00
C ASN A 72 -13.54 -3.25 -4.58
N ASP A 73 -14.51 -2.81 -3.78
CA ASP A 73 -15.93 -2.78 -4.17
C ASP A 73 -16.23 -1.81 -5.32
N THR A 74 -15.21 -1.09 -5.80
CA THR A 74 -15.25 -0.11 -6.90
C THR A 74 -14.56 -0.61 -8.18
N SER A 75 -14.18 -1.89 -8.29
CA SER A 75 -13.55 -2.50 -9.49
C SER A 75 -12.23 -1.85 -9.95
N VAL A 76 -11.48 -1.24 -9.02
CA VAL A 76 -10.16 -0.67 -9.33
C VAL A 76 -9.10 -1.76 -9.27
N LYS A 77 -8.28 -1.88 -10.32
CA LYS A 77 -7.13 -2.78 -10.34
C LYS A 77 -5.93 -2.05 -9.77
N MET A 78 -5.40 -2.56 -8.66
CA MET A 78 -4.10 -2.14 -8.16
C MET A 78 -3.03 -2.88 -8.97
N TYR A 79 -1.92 -2.20 -9.17
CA TYR A 79 -0.71 -2.73 -9.75
C TYR A 79 0.32 -2.61 -8.61
N ILE A 80 1.35 -3.45 -8.57
CA ILE A 80 2.50 -3.32 -7.65
C ILE A 80 3.75 -3.45 -8.53
#